data_AF-A0A6V8KVB8-F1
#
_entry.id   AF-A0A6V8KVB8-F1
#
_cell.length_a   1.000
_cell.length_b   1.000
_cell.length_c   1.000
_cell.angle_alpha   90.00
_cell.angle_beta   90.00
_cell.angle_gamma   90.00
#
_symmetry.space_group_name_H-M   'P 1'
#
loop_
_entity.id
_entity.type
_entity.pdbx_description
1 polymer ?
#
loop_
_entity_poly.entity_id
_entity_poly.type
_entity_poly.pdbx_seq_one_letter_code
_entity_poly.pdbx_strand_id
1 'polypeptide(L)'
;MFNAAAPTRAITTANTSDRLHALVDRIAAGDRVAFRRLYTLLAMRVWRDAIRALPRALDARAVMRSTFVEVWHMARHHVDEAGIDSRAWIAAITDRRAKERLRTTDTASPLLDDHDSHTLRELSALLGRRPRNDRGSRRAG
;
A
#
# COMPACT_ATOMS: atom_id res chain seq x y z
N MET A 1 11.16 27.93 -35.99
CA MET A 1 12.13 27.10 -35.26
C MET A 1 11.48 26.71 -33.94
N PHE A 2 10.95 25.48 -33.83
CA PHE A 2 10.17 25.03 -32.66
C PHE A 2 11.13 24.68 -31.50
N ASN A 3 10.99 25.39 -30.38
CA ASN A 3 11.73 25.12 -29.15
C ASN A 3 11.11 23.90 -28.45
N ALA A 4 11.77 22.75 -28.53
CA ALA A 4 11.39 21.52 -27.86
C ALA A 4 11.82 21.57 -26.39
N ALA A 5 10.89 21.89 -25.49
CA ALA A 5 11.08 21.77 -24.06
C ALA A 5 10.08 20.76 -23.44
N ALA A 6 10.67 19.69 -22.88
CA ALA A 6 10.22 18.86 -21.73
C ALA A 6 9.77 17.40 -22.00
N PRO A 7 10.66 16.41 -21.78
CA PRO A 7 10.27 15.05 -21.38
C PRO A 7 10.33 14.79 -19.85
N THR A 8 10.71 15.76 -19.02
CA THR A 8 11.10 15.51 -17.61
C THR A 8 9.98 15.00 -16.69
N ARG A 9 8.70 15.28 -17.01
CA ARG A 9 7.55 14.90 -16.16
C ARG A 9 7.06 13.46 -16.40
N ALA A 10 7.17 12.97 -17.64
CA ALA A 10 6.73 11.62 -18.00
C ALA A 10 7.70 10.55 -17.46
N ILE A 11 9.02 10.78 -17.55
CA ILE A 11 10.05 9.84 -17.13
C ILE A 11 9.97 9.57 -15.62
N THR A 12 9.79 10.60 -14.79
CA THR A 12 9.69 10.46 -13.32
C THR A 12 8.44 9.67 -12.88
N THR A 13 7.33 9.86 -13.59
CA THR A 13 6.06 9.17 -13.29
C THR A 13 6.15 7.70 -13.66
N ALA A 14 6.66 7.39 -14.86
CA ALA A 14 6.91 6.02 -15.30
C ALA A 14 7.87 5.29 -14.35
N ASN A 15 9.00 5.91 -13.99
CA ASN A 15 9.97 5.34 -13.04
C ASN A 15 9.34 5.05 -11.66
N THR A 16 8.37 5.85 -11.23
CA THR A 16 7.66 5.63 -9.97
C THR A 16 6.67 4.46 -10.08
N SER A 17 5.90 4.39 -11.17
CA SER A 17 5.01 3.26 -11.45
C SER A 17 5.80 1.95 -11.56
N ASP A 18 6.90 1.93 -12.33
CA ASP A 18 7.77 0.77 -12.48
C ASP A 18 8.36 0.32 -11.13
N ARG A 19 8.79 1.29 -10.31
CA ARG A 19 9.29 1.02 -8.97
C ARG A 19 8.22 0.45 -8.05
N LEU A 20 6.98 0.93 -8.14
CA LEU A 20 5.86 0.40 -7.35
C LEU A 20 5.50 -1.00 -7.80
N HIS A 21 5.46 -1.25 -9.11
CA HIS A 21 5.20 -2.57 -9.67
C HIS A 21 6.23 -3.60 -9.19
N ALA A 22 7.53 -3.27 -9.30
CA ALA A 22 8.61 -4.13 -8.80
C ALA A 22 8.58 -4.35 -7.26
N LEU A 23 7.98 -3.43 -6.49
CA LEU A 23 7.72 -3.66 -5.07
C LEU A 23 6.58 -4.66 -4.87
N VAL A 24 5.51 -4.55 -5.64
CA VAL A 24 4.36 -5.46 -5.56
C VAL A 24 4.72 -6.88 -6.01
N ASP A 25 5.53 -7.03 -7.06
CA ASP A 25 6.08 -8.33 -7.49
C ASP A 25 6.81 -9.06 -6.36
N ARG A 26 7.66 -8.34 -5.62
CA ARG A 26 8.36 -8.94 -4.48
C ARG A 26 7.42 -9.23 -3.32
N ILE A 27 6.37 -8.44 -3.13
CA ILE A 27 5.33 -8.71 -2.12
C ILE A 27 4.55 -9.98 -2.48
N ALA A 28 4.25 -10.21 -3.76
CA ALA A 28 3.61 -11.45 -4.23
C ALA A 28 4.43 -12.70 -3.88
N ALA A 29 5.77 -12.57 -3.82
CA ALA A 29 6.68 -13.61 -3.35
C ALA A 29 6.87 -13.67 -1.80
N GLY A 30 6.14 -12.84 -1.04
CA GLY A 30 6.23 -12.78 0.42
C GLY A 30 7.36 -11.92 0.98
N ASP A 31 7.96 -11.01 0.19
CA ASP A 31 9.02 -10.11 0.68
C ASP A 31 8.46 -8.99 1.59
N ARG A 32 8.60 -9.21 2.91
CA ARG A 32 8.23 -8.22 3.94
C ARG A 32 9.08 -6.95 3.89
N VAL A 33 10.30 -6.98 3.34
CA VAL A 33 11.14 -5.79 3.13
C VAL A 33 10.54 -4.92 2.02
N ALA A 34 10.09 -5.54 0.92
CA ALA A 34 9.38 -4.85 -0.14
C ALA A 34 8.09 -4.21 0.39
N PHE A 35 7.31 -4.95 1.18
CA PHE A 35 6.11 -4.44 1.83
C PHE A 35 6.37 -3.19 2.68
N ARG A 36 7.39 -3.21 3.55
CA ARG A 36 7.75 -2.02 4.35
C ARG A 36 8.16 -0.82 3.50
N ARG A 37 8.86 -1.05 2.38
CA ARG A 37 9.22 0.02 1.44
C ARG A 37 7.98 0.60 0.78
N LEU A 38 7.06 -0.24 0.31
CA LEU A 38 5.78 0.18 -0.25
C LEU A 38 4.97 1.02 0.77
N TYR A 39 4.87 0.51 2.01
CA TYR A 39 4.19 1.22 3.10
C TYR A 39 4.81 2.60 3.34
N THR A 40 6.13 2.69 3.43
CA THR A 40 6.83 3.98 3.63
C THR A 40 6.54 4.98 2.51
N LEU A 41 6.44 4.51 1.27
CA LEU A 41 6.18 5.35 0.10
C LEU A 41 4.72 5.81 0.00
N LEU A 42 3.76 4.95 0.38
CA LEU A 42 2.34 5.17 0.09
C LEU A 42 1.47 5.46 1.32
N ALA A 43 1.94 5.21 2.55
CA ALA A 43 1.10 5.37 3.76
C ALA A 43 0.50 6.77 3.88
N MET A 44 1.32 7.81 3.68
CA MET A 44 0.83 9.19 3.70
C MET A 44 -0.20 9.48 2.60
N ARG A 45 -0.06 8.87 1.41
CA ARG A 45 -0.99 9.06 0.31
C ARG A 45 -2.32 8.36 0.60
N VAL A 46 -2.28 7.08 0.97
CA VAL A 46 -3.47 6.29 1.32
C VAL A 46 -4.22 6.94 2.48
N TRP A 47 -3.50 7.40 3.51
CA TRP A 47 -4.11 8.13 4.62
C TRP A 47 -4.81 9.41 4.17
N ARG A 48 -4.18 10.21 3.31
CA ARG A 48 -4.78 11.44 2.75
C ARG A 48 -6.02 11.15 1.92
N ASP A 49 -6.01 10.08 1.15
CA ASP A 49 -7.16 9.68 0.35
C ASP A 49 -8.31 9.21 1.28
N ALA A 50 -8.00 8.48 2.36
CA ALA A 50 -8.99 8.02 3.34
C ALA A 50 -9.62 9.17 4.15
N ILE A 51 -8.84 10.13 4.67
CA ILE A 51 -9.40 11.27 5.44
C ILE A 51 -10.25 12.22 4.60
N ARG A 52 -10.08 12.22 3.26
CA ARG A 52 -10.95 12.99 2.36
C ARG A 52 -12.31 12.33 2.18
N ALA A 53 -12.36 11.01 2.30
CA ALA A 53 -13.58 10.23 2.12
C ALA A 53 -14.36 10.03 3.43
N LEU A 54 -13.71 10.13 4.59
CA LEU A 54 -14.28 9.74 5.89
C LEU A 54 -14.34 10.92 6.87
N PRO A 55 -15.45 11.07 7.62
CA PRO A 55 -15.62 12.17 8.57
C PRO A 55 -14.77 12.00 9.84
N ARG A 56 -14.42 10.78 10.24
CA ARG A 56 -13.63 10.51 11.45
C ARG A 56 -12.21 10.05 11.10
N ALA A 57 -11.21 10.65 11.73
CA ALA A 57 -9.81 10.31 11.52
C ALA A 57 -9.45 8.87 11.95
N LEU A 58 -10.16 8.32 12.94
CA LEU A 58 -9.96 6.93 13.39
C LEU A 58 -10.37 5.93 12.31
N ASP A 59 -11.51 6.16 11.65
CA ASP A 59 -12.00 5.35 10.53
C ASP A 59 -11.02 5.40 9.35
N ALA A 60 -10.44 6.56 9.06
CA ALA A 60 -9.41 6.69 8.02
C ALA A 60 -8.15 5.88 8.33
N ARG A 61 -7.73 5.81 9.59
CA ARG A 61 -6.62 4.93 9.99
C ARG A 61 -6.98 3.46 9.82
N ALA A 62 -8.21 3.06 10.18
CA ALA A 62 -8.70 1.70 9.97
C ALA A 62 -8.68 1.31 8.49
N VAL A 63 -9.27 2.14 7.63
CA VAL A 63 -9.26 1.94 6.18
C VAL A 63 -7.83 1.82 5.63
N MET A 64 -6.92 2.70 6.04
CA MET A 64 -5.52 2.59 5.63
C MET A 64 -4.91 1.24 6.03
N ARG A 65 -5.14 0.75 7.25
CA ARG A 65 -4.61 -0.54 7.70
C ARG A 65 -5.17 -1.69 6.85
N SER A 66 -6.49 -1.73 6.69
CA SER A 66 -7.16 -2.75 5.88
C SER A 66 -6.68 -2.74 4.43
N THR A 67 -6.46 -1.56 3.84
CA THR A 67 -5.88 -1.42 2.49
C THR A 67 -4.53 -2.12 2.40
N PHE A 68 -3.60 -1.83 3.31
CA PHE A 68 -2.26 -2.42 3.23
C PHE A 68 -2.25 -3.93 3.50
N VAL A 69 -3.09 -4.41 4.43
CA VAL A 69 -3.28 -5.85 4.67
C VAL A 69 -3.83 -6.53 3.41
N GLU A 70 -4.81 -5.93 2.77
CA GLU A 70 -5.38 -6.48 1.54
C GLU A 70 -4.37 -6.50 0.39
N VAL A 71 -3.57 -5.44 0.25
CA VAL A 71 -2.48 -5.39 -0.73
C VAL A 71 -1.49 -6.54 -0.52
N TRP A 72 -1.16 -6.86 0.73
CA TRP A 72 -0.30 -8.01 1.03
C TRP A 72 -0.90 -9.34 0.53
N HIS A 73 -2.18 -9.59 0.82
CA HIS A 73 -2.85 -10.84 0.45
C HIS A 73 -3.12 -10.96 -1.05
N MET A 74 -3.46 -9.85 -1.71
CA MET A 74 -3.90 -9.83 -3.11
C MET A 74 -2.76 -9.54 -4.08
N ALA A 75 -1.54 -9.26 -3.61
CA ALA A 75 -0.40 -8.97 -4.48
C ALA A 75 -0.15 -10.07 -5.51
N ARG A 76 -0.23 -11.35 -5.10
CA ARG A 76 -0.03 -12.48 -6.02
C ARG A 76 -1.05 -12.50 -7.16
N HIS A 77 -2.32 -12.33 -6.83
CA HIS A 77 -3.38 -12.25 -7.84
C HIS A 77 -3.18 -11.06 -8.77
N HIS A 78 -2.77 -9.91 -8.22
CA HIS A 78 -2.58 -8.70 -9.02
C HIS A 78 -1.44 -8.83 -10.03
N VAL A 79 -0.32 -9.46 -9.68
CA VAL A 79 0.82 -9.61 -10.60
C VAL A 79 0.56 -10.64 -11.70
N ASP A 80 -0.33 -11.59 -11.45
CA ASP A 80 -0.80 -12.54 -12.46
C ASP A 80 -1.74 -11.84 -13.48
N GLU A 81 -2.35 -10.71 -13.12
CA GLU A 81 -3.24 -9.91 -13.96
C GLU A 81 -2.48 -8.75 -14.64
N ALA A 82 -2.06 -8.98 -15.89
CA ALA A 82 -1.24 -8.03 -16.63
C ALA A 82 -1.94 -6.68 -16.90
N GLY A 83 -1.17 -5.58 -16.84
CA GLY A 83 -1.57 -4.28 -17.35
C GLY A 83 -2.25 -3.32 -16.36
N ILE A 84 -2.46 -3.73 -15.10
CA ILE A 84 -3.02 -2.86 -14.07
C ILE A 84 -1.89 -2.14 -13.32
N ASP A 85 -1.89 -0.80 -13.36
CA ASP A 85 -0.94 0.01 -12.58
C ASP A 85 -1.15 -0.19 -11.08
N SER A 86 -0.08 -0.56 -10.37
CA SER A 86 -0.14 -0.90 -8.94
C SER A 86 -0.57 0.27 -8.07
N ARG A 87 -0.32 1.52 -8.48
CA ARG A 87 -0.78 2.69 -7.73
C ARG A 87 -2.29 2.87 -7.89
N ALA A 88 -2.82 2.71 -9.10
CA ALA A 88 -4.26 2.75 -9.37
C ALA A 88 -5.00 1.64 -8.63
N TRP A 89 -4.44 0.42 -8.61
CA TRP A 89 -4.99 -0.71 -7.86
C TRP A 89 -5.09 -0.44 -6.35
N ILE A 90 -4.03 0.08 -5.73
CA ILE A 90 -4.03 0.45 -4.30
C ILE A 90 -5.05 1.56 -4.01
N ALA A 91 -5.19 2.53 -4.92
CA ALA A 91 -6.19 3.58 -4.80
C ALA A 91 -7.62 3.02 -4.88
N ALA A 92 -7.87 2.06 -5.78
CA ALA A 92 -9.17 1.39 -5.91
C ALA A 92 -9.53 0.57 -4.66
N ILE A 93 -8.56 -0.14 -4.06
CA ILE A 93 -8.77 -0.81 -2.76
C ILE A 93 -9.16 0.22 -1.70
N THR A 94 -8.43 1.33 -1.61
CA THR A 94 -8.68 2.38 -0.62
C THR A 94 -10.09 2.99 -0.76
N ASP A 95 -10.49 3.33 -1.98
CA ASP A 95 -11.82 3.89 -2.26
C ASP A 95 -12.95 2.90 -1.91
N ARG A 96 -12.81 1.63 -2.31
CA ARG A 96 -13.78 0.59 -1.96
C ARG A 96 -13.91 0.44 -0.44
N ARG A 97 -12.79 0.40 0.29
CA ARG A 97 -12.77 0.29 1.76
C ARG A 97 -13.37 1.51 2.44
N ALA A 98 -13.12 2.72 1.93
CA ALA A 98 -13.73 3.95 2.44
C ALA A 98 -15.26 3.93 2.26
N LYS A 99 -15.75 3.51 1.09
CA LYS A 99 -17.20 3.36 0.82
C LYS A 99 -17.83 2.31 1.74
N GLU A 100 -17.17 1.18 1.95
CA GLU A 100 -17.60 0.15 2.91
C GLU A 100 -17.71 0.71 4.33
N ARG A 101 -16.72 1.50 4.75
CA ARG A 101 -16.72 2.13 6.08
C ARG A 101 -17.82 3.18 6.21
N LEU A 102 -18.12 3.96 5.17
CA LEU A 102 -19.25 4.91 5.19
C LEU A 102 -20.59 4.21 5.38
N ARG A 103 -20.84 3.11 4.64
CA ARG A 103 -22.10 2.34 4.74
C ARG A 103 -22.31 1.74 6.13
N THR A 104 -21.23 1.31 6.78
CA THR A 104 -21.27 0.64 8.08
C THR A 104 -21.21 1.61 9.26
N THR A 105 -20.72 2.84 9.06
CA THR A 105 -20.69 3.86 10.12
C THR A 105 -22.10 4.32 10.54
N ASP A 106 -23.08 4.25 9.64
CA ASP A 106 -24.48 4.52 9.98
C ASP A 106 -25.10 3.44 10.89
N THR A 107 -24.43 2.29 11.04
CA THR A 107 -24.90 1.14 11.83
C THR A 107 -23.77 0.70 12.76
N ALA A 108 -23.65 1.28 13.95
CA ALA A 108 -22.60 0.92 14.92
C ALA A 108 -22.50 -0.61 15.11
N SER A 109 -21.44 -1.23 14.58
CA SER A 109 -21.35 -2.68 14.38
C SER A 109 -20.13 -3.30 15.08
N PRO A 110 -20.32 -4.23 16.05
CA PRO A 110 -19.22 -4.92 16.75
C PRO A 110 -18.26 -5.69 15.83
N LEU A 111 -18.71 -6.11 14.64
CA LEU A 111 -17.86 -6.81 13.67
C LEU A 111 -16.76 -5.89 13.10
N LEU A 112 -17.00 -4.58 13.03
CA LEU A 112 -15.98 -3.62 12.59
C LEU A 112 -14.83 -3.52 13.60
N ASP A 113 -15.13 -3.55 14.90
CA ASP A 113 -14.11 -3.42 15.94
C ASP A 113 -13.17 -4.64 15.96
N ASP A 114 -13.70 -5.85 15.75
CA ASP A 114 -12.88 -7.05 15.61
C ASP A 114 -12.03 -7.02 14.33
N HIS A 115 -12.61 -6.61 13.20
CA HIS A 115 -11.87 -6.44 11.94
C HIS A 115 -10.73 -5.40 12.07
N ASP A 116 -11.01 -4.26 12.70
CA ASP A 116 -10.02 -3.20 12.93
C ASP A 116 -8.88 -3.69 13.83
N SER A 117 -9.21 -4.48 14.85
CA SER A 117 -8.24 -5.09 15.77
C SER A 117 -7.40 -6.17 15.08
N HIS A 118 -8.01 -6.98 14.21
CA HIS A 118 -7.32 -7.98 13.41
C HIS A 118 -6.34 -7.33 12.43
N THR A 119 -6.80 -6.37 11.62
CA THR A 119 -5.97 -5.68 10.62
C THR A 119 -4.84 -4.88 11.27
N LEU A 120 -5.05 -4.31 12.46
CA LEU A 120 -3.99 -3.68 13.23
C LEU A 120 -2.89 -4.68 13.63
N ARG A 121 -3.27 -5.84 14.19
CA ARG A 121 -2.31 -6.88 14.58
C ARG A 121 -1.53 -7.38 13.38
N GLU A 122 -2.21 -7.66 12.28
CA GLU A 122 -1.58 -8.16 11.07
C GLU A 122 -0.63 -7.15 10.43
N LEU A 123 -1.07 -5.89 10.27
CA LEU A 123 -0.20 -4.84 9.75
C LEU A 123 1.04 -4.67 10.65
N SER A 124 0.85 -4.69 11.98
CA SER A 124 1.97 -4.61 12.93
C SER A 124 2.92 -5.80 12.76
N ALA A 125 2.41 -7.00 12.53
CA ALA A 125 3.23 -8.18 12.26
C ALA A 125 4.03 -7.98 10.97
N LEU A 126 3.40 -7.56 9.87
CA LEU A 126 4.04 -7.33 8.55
C LEU A 126 5.12 -6.25 8.60
N LEU A 127 4.91 -5.20 9.39
CA LEU A 127 5.88 -4.14 9.62
C LEU A 127 6.95 -4.55 10.66
N GLY A 128 6.68 -5.57 11.47
CA GLY A 128 7.47 -6.03 12.63
C GLY A 128 8.76 -6.79 12.31
N ARG A 129 9.79 -6.44 13.10
CA ARG A 129 11.24 -6.77 13.11
C ARG A 129 11.88 -6.95 11.71
N ARG A 130 12.73 -5.96 11.37
CA ARG A 130 13.73 -6.03 10.30
C ARG A 130 14.40 -7.43 10.35
N PRO A 131 14.48 -8.19 9.24
CA PRO A 131 15.48 -9.24 9.19
C PRO A 131 16.83 -8.59 9.47
N ARG A 132 17.56 -9.10 10.47
CA ARG A 132 18.98 -8.79 10.66
C ARG A 132 19.65 -9.09 9.32
N ASN A 133 20.03 -8.04 8.60
CA ASN A 133 20.75 -8.22 7.35
C ASN A 133 22.21 -8.52 7.68
N ASP A 134 22.46 -9.74 8.15
CA ASP A 134 23.81 -10.26 8.37
C ASP A 134 24.35 -10.80 7.04
N ARG A 135 24.50 -9.94 6.02
CA ARG A 135 25.28 -10.25 4.81
C ARG A 135 25.91 -8.99 4.25
N GLY A 136 27.23 -8.91 4.40
CA GLY A 136 28.06 -7.82 3.90
C GLY A 136 29.41 -7.67 4.63
N SER A 137 29.67 -8.42 5.70
CA SER A 137 31.05 -8.70 6.11
C SER A 137 31.64 -9.78 5.20
N ARG A 138 32.13 -9.35 4.04
CA ARG A 138 33.19 -10.07 3.32
C ARG A 138 34.10 -9.02 2.70
N ARG A 139 34.75 -8.26 3.60
CA ARG A 139 36.14 -7.86 3.38
C ARG A 139 36.95 -9.16 3.36
N ALA A 140 37.25 -9.67 2.17
CA ALA A 140 38.43 -10.50 2.00
C ALA A 140 39.55 -9.51 1.63
N GLY A 141 40.53 -9.42 2.50
CA GLY A 141 41.85 -8.90 2.16
C GLY A 141 42.65 -9.93 1.39
#